data_AF-A0A0B1RUZ6-F1
#
_entry.id   AF-A0A0B1RUZ6-F1
#
_cell.length_a   1.000
_cell.length_b   1.000
_cell.length_c   1.000
_cell.angle_alpha   90.00
_cell.angle_beta   90.00
_cell.angle_gamma   90.00
#
_symmetry.space_group_name_H-M   'P 1'
#
loop_
_entity.id
_entity.type
_entity.pdbx_description
1 polymer ?
#
loop_
_entity_poly.entity_id
_entity_poly.type
_entity_poly.pdbx_seq_one_letter_code
_entity_poly.pdbx_strand_id
1 'polypeptide(L)'
;MRDFGDRFATLLLVLKRADKGGETVFPYLQRTITQEVGDVLLWINLDRTGKGNTNSLHGACPILEGEKIAATLWLRERGQPMMHNPDGMELFDVEALARPDVVFL
;
A
#
# COMPACT_ATOMS: atom_id res chain seq x y z
N MET A 1 -17.82 7.32 -6.17
CA MET A 1 -16.44 6.76 -6.23
C MET A 1 -15.40 7.82 -6.58
N ARG A 2 -15.72 8.81 -7.42
CA ARG A 2 -14.84 9.96 -7.71
C ARG A 2 -14.76 10.95 -6.53
N ASP A 3 -15.73 10.89 -5.64
CA ASP A 3 -15.95 11.86 -4.55
C ASP A 3 -14.90 11.77 -3.45
N PHE A 4 -14.20 10.63 -3.36
CA PHE A 4 -13.19 10.35 -2.34
C PHE A 4 -11.76 10.52 -2.84
N GLY A 5 -11.57 11.01 -4.06
CA GLY A 5 -10.27 11.20 -4.68
C GLY A 5 -9.56 9.90 -5.07
N ASP A 6 -8.25 9.99 -5.27
CA ASP A 6 -7.42 8.87 -5.73
C ASP A 6 -7.05 7.90 -4.61
N ARG A 7 -6.52 6.74 -5.01
CA ARG A 7 -6.05 5.71 -4.07
C ARG A 7 -4.73 6.20 -3.49
N PHE A 8 -4.72 6.69 -2.26
CA PHE A 8 -3.53 7.17 -1.58
C PHE A 8 -2.57 6.05 -1.19
N ALA A 9 -3.08 4.96 -0.61
CA ALA A 9 -2.26 3.85 -0.16
C ALA A 9 -2.94 2.51 -0.48
N THR A 10 -2.13 1.46 -0.52
CA THR A 10 -2.59 0.10 -0.73
C THR A 10 -2.05 -0.79 0.38
N LEU A 11 -2.95 -1.58 0.97
CA LEU A 11 -2.59 -2.69 1.83
C LEU A 11 -2.89 -3.98 1.08
N LEU A 12 -1.94 -4.91 1.07
CA LEU A 12 -2.09 -6.23 0.50
C LEU A 12 -1.78 -7.27 1.58
N LEU A 13 -2.83 -7.92 2.09
CA LEU A 13 -2.74 -9.03 3.04
C LEU A 13 -2.62 -10.34 2.26
N VAL A 14 -1.61 -11.14 2.59
CA VAL A 14 -1.44 -12.47 2.01
C VAL A 14 -2.19 -13.51 2.85
N LEU A 15 -3.24 -14.08 2.25
CA LEU A 15 -4.09 -15.11 2.88
C LEU A 15 -3.59 -16.52 2.56
N LYS A 16 -2.93 -16.69 1.41
CA LYS A 16 -2.28 -17.93 0.99
C LYS A 16 -1.10 -17.58 0.08
N ARG A 17 0.05 -18.19 0.33
CA ARG A 17 1.24 -18.12 -0.52
C ARG A 17 1.18 -19.21 -1.59
N ALA A 18 1.68 -18.92 -2.80
CA ALA A 18 1.93 -19.91 -3.83
C ALA A 18 3.17 -20.78 -3.50
N ASP A 19 3.20 -22.02 -3.98
CA ASP A 19 4.33 -22.91 -3.68
C ASP A 19 5.63 -22.42 -4.35
N LYS A 20 5.52 -21.83 -5.55
CA LYS A 20 6.63 -21.15 -6.25
C LYS A 20 6.16 -19.92 -7.02
N GLY A 21 6.94 -18.84 -6.95
CA GLY A 21 6.64 -17.56 -7.58
C GLY A 21 5.57 -16.76 -6.83
N GLY A 22 4.93 -15.82 -7.51
CA GLY A 22 3.85 -15.00 -6.93
C GLY A 22 4.31 -13.87 -6.02
N GLU A 23 5.59 -13.56 -5.94
CA GLU A 23 6.13 -12.40 -5.20
C GLU A 23 5.50 -11.07 -5.68
N THR A 24 5.57 -10.03 -4.86
CA THR A 24 5.23 -8.67 -5.32
C THR A 24 6.49 -7.94 -5.72
N VAL A 25 6.55 -7.49 -6.97
CA VAL A 25 7.69 -6.75 -7.51
C VAL A 25 7.39 -5.26 -7.60
N PHE A 26 8.37 -4.44 -7.22
CA PHE A 26 8.40 -2.99 -7.39
C PHE A 26 9.59 -2.63 -8.28
N PRO A 27 9.41 -2.60 -9.62
CA PRO A 27 10.53 -2.51 -10.57
C PRO A 27 11.37 -1.23 -10.40
N TYR A 28 10.73 -0.08 -10.17
CA TYR A 28 11.47 1.18 -9.98
C TYR A 28 12.22 1.26 -8.64
N LEU A 29 11.79 0.49 -7.63
CA LEU A 29 12.53 0.32 -6.38
C LEU A 29 13.58 -0.79 -6.46
N GLN A 30 13.60 -1.57 -7.55
CA GLN A 30 14.45 -2.76 -7.69
C GLN A 30 14.28 -3.73 -6.52
N ARG A 31 13.04 -3.89 -6.04
CA ARG A 31 12.69 -4.79 -4.94
C ARG A 31 11.68 -5.82 -5.40
N THR A 32 11.90 -7.04 -4.94
CA THR A 32 10.94 -8.15 -5.02
C THR A 32 10.71 -8.62 -3.60
N ILE A 33 9.44 -8.66 -3.20
CA ILE A 33 9.02 -9.03 -1.85
C ILE A 33 8.40 -10.42 -1.92
N THR A 34 9.08 -11.39 -1.32
CA THR A 34 8.51 -12.70 -1.01
C THR A 34 7.69 -12.57 0.26
N GLN A 35 6.43 -13.02 0.21
CA GLN A 35 5.51 -12.93 1.34
C GLN A 35 5.14 -14.30 1.88
N GLU A 36 4.95 -14.35 3.19
CA GLU A 36 4.34 -15.47 3.89
C GLU A 36 2.86 -15.23 4.20
N VAL A 37 2.16 -16.28 4.60
CA VAL A 37 0.76 -16.18 5.02
C VAL A 37 0.66 -15.32 6.28
N GLY A 38 -0.22 -14.31 6.24
CA GLY A 38 -0.40 -13.34 7.31
C GLY A 38 0.38 -12.03 7.10
N ASP A 39 1.34 -11.99 6.18
CA ASP A 39 2.09 -10.76 5.89
C ASP A 39 1.18 -9.70 5.27
N VAL A 40 1.42 -8.45 5.65
CA VAL A 40 0.79 -7.26 5.05
C VAL A 40 1.86 -6.41 4.39
N LEU A 41 1.69 -6.16 3.10
CA LEU A 41 2.45 -5.12 2.40
C LEU A 41 1.65 -3.83 2.43
N LEU A 42 2.27 -2.76 2.91
CA LEU A 42 1.74 -1.41 2.85
C LEU A 42 2.65 -0.56 1.96
N TRP A 43 2.09 0.16 1.01
CA TRP A 43 2.81 1.17 0.24
C TRP A 43 1.92 2.36 -0.12
N ILE A 44 2.56 3.48 -0.44
CA ILE A 44 1.92 4.76 -0.76
C ILE A 44 1.94 4.98 -2.27
N ASN A 45 0.77 5.13 -2.86
CA ASN A 45 0.57 5.32 -4.30
C ASN A 45 0.67 6.79 -4.73
N LEU A 46 0.51 7.74 -3.81
CA LEU A 46 0.61 9.17 -4.10
C LEU A 46 1.82 9.78 -3.39
N ASP A 47 2.46 10.78 -4.00
CA ASP A 47 3.46 11.59 -3.34
C ASP A 47 2.80 12.61 -2.38
N ARG A 48 3.64 13.39 -1.68
CA ARG A 48 3.16 14.39 -0.71
C ARG A 48 2.23 15.43 -1.35
N THR A 49 2.34 15.66 -2.67
CA THR A 49 1.54 16.63 -3.43
C THR A 49 0.27 16.04 -4.04
N GLY A 50 -0.04 14.77 -3.74
CA GLY A 50 -1.22 14.08 -4.28
C GLY A 50 -1.07 13.56 -5.71
N LYS A 51 0.14 13.58 -6.28
CA LYS A 51 0.40 13.00 -7.61
C LYS A 51 0.81 11.55 -7.50
N GLY A 52 0.58 10.77 -8.55
CA GLY A 52 1.00 9.36 -8.59
C GLY A 52 2.50 9.19 -8.33
N ASN A 53 2.83 8.40 -7.32
CA ASN A 53 4.21 8.05 -6.96
C ASN A 53 4.70 6.95 -7.91
N THR A 54 5.66 7.27 -8.78
CA THR A 54 6.18 6.29 -9.75
C THR A 54 6.80 5.08 -9.05
N ASN A 55 7.44 5.25 -7.90
CA ASN A 55 8.04 4.15 -7.14
C ASN A 55 7.01 3.12 -6.63
N SER A 56 5.72 3.45 -6.62
CA SER A 56 4.65 2.52 -6.27
C SER A 56 4.20 1.64 -7.43
N LEU A 57 4.79 1.77 -8.64
CA LEU A 57 4.54 0.81 -9.71
C LEU A 57 4.88 -0.59 -9.19
N HIS A 58 3.92 -1.50 -9.28
CA HIS A 58 4.06 -2.85 -8.76
C HIS A 58 3.31 -3.86 -9.62
N GLY A 59 3.66 -5.12 -9.44
CA GLY A 59 2.96 -6.25 -10.03
C GLY A 59 3.13 -7.51 -9.20
N ALA A 60 2.32 -8.53 -9.51
CA ALA A 60 2.55 -9.88 -9.03
C ALA A 60 3.44 -10.61 -10.04
N CYS A 61 4.51 -11.25 -9.56
CA CYS A 61 5.27 -12.20 -10.35
C CYS A 61 4.36 -13.37 -10.79
N PRO A 62 4.64 -14.02 -11.93
CA PRO A 62 3.94 -15.24 -12.32
C PRO A 62 3.99 -16.28 -11.20
N ILE A 63 2.86 -16.97 -10.99
CA ILE A 63 2.81 -18.16 -10.14
C ILE A 63 3.29 -19.33 -10.99
N LEU A 64 4.34 -20.01 -10.54
CA LEU A 64 4.92 -21.15 -11.25
C LEU A 64 4.37 -22.48 -10.72
N GLU A 65 3.99 -22.52 -9.44
CA GLU A 65 3.41 -23.69 -8.79
C GLU A 65 2.47 -23.27 -7.64
N GLY A 66 1.36 -23.99 -7.47
CA GLY A 66 0.38 -23.73 -6.42
C GLY A 66 -0.58 -22.57 -6.71
N GLU A 67 -1.00 -21.86 -5.67
CA GLU A 67 -1.98 -20.76 -5.73
C GLU A 67 -1.67 -19.68 -4.68
N LYS A 68 -1.77 -18.41 -5.06
CA LYS A 68 -1.70 -17.25 -4.15
C LYS A 68 -3.10 -16.65 -3.97
N ILE A 69 -3.49 -16.42 -2.73
CA ILE A 69 -4.71 -15.67 -2.37
C ILE A 69 -4.29 -14.45 -1.56
N ALA A 70 -4.74 -13.28 -2.00
CA ALA A 70 -4.47 -12.01 -1.31
C ALA A 70 -5.74 -11.17 -1.23
N ALA A 71 -5.87 -10.40 -0.15
CA ALA A 71 -6.89 -9.39 0.02
C ALA A 71 -6.27 -7.99 -0.08
N THR A 72 -6.86 -7.14 -0.92
CA THR A 72 -6.35 -5.78 -1.16
C THR A 72 -7.33 -4.76 -0.60
N LEU A 73 -6.81 -3.86 0.24
CA LEU A 73 -7.53 -2.67 0.71
C LEU A 73 -6.90 -1.44 0.08
N TRP A 74 -7.70 -0.67 -0.67
CA TRP A 74 -7.31 0.62 -1.21
C TRP A 74 -7.84 1.74 -0.32
N LEU A 75 -6.92 2.51 0.26
CA LEU A 75 -7.26 3.71 1.03
C LEU A 75 -7.33 4.90 0.08
N ARG A 76 -8.39 5.69 0.20
CA ARG A 76 -8.61 6.89 -0.62
C ARG A 76 -8.25 8.16 0.14
N GLU A 77 -7.83 9.19 -0.59
CA GLU A 77 -7.25 10.41 -0.01
C GLU A 77 -8.24 11.24 0.84
N ARG A 78 -9.52 11.36 0.43
CA ARG A 78 -10.46 12.29 1.08
C ARG A 78 -11.23 11.61 2.20
N GLY A 79 -11.55 12.40 3.22
CA GLY A 79 -12.32 11.92 4.39
C GLY A 79 -11.49 11.09 5.37
N GLN A 80 -10.15 11.17 5.30
CA GLN A 80 -9.24 10.52 6.24
C GLN A 80 -8.76 11.55 7.29
N PRO A 81 -9.18 11.45 8.56
CA PRO A 81 -8.77 12.39 9.61
C PRO A 81 -7.26 12.41 9.84
N MET A 82 -6.62 11.25 9.67
CA MET A 82 -5.18 11.03 9.88
C MET A 82 -4.29 11.64 8.79
N MET A 83 -4.89 12.27 7.78
CA MET A 83 -4.21 12.76 6.58
C MET A 83 -4.14 14.29 6.51
N HIS A 84 -4.70 15.00 7.51
CA HIS A 84 -4.54 16.44 7.65
C HIS A 84 -3.23 16.75 8.35
N ASN A 85 -2.31 17.42 7.65
CA ASN A 85 -1.09 17.91 8.25
C ASN A 85 -1.42 19.10 9.18
N PRO A 86 -1.03 19.07 10.46
CA PRO A 86 -1.31 20.16 11.41
C PRO A 86 -0.58 21.47 11.07
N ASP A 87 0.39 21.46 10.15
CA ASP A 87 1.12 22.66 9.69
C ASP A 87 0.34 23.52 8.68
N GLY A 88 -0.86 23.11 8.26
CA GLY A 88 -1.69 23.83 7.29
C GLY A 88 -1.24 23.71 5.84
N MET A 89 -0.25 22.86 5.54
CA MET A 89 0.07 22.46 4.18
C MET A 89 -0.89 21.36 3.70
N GLU A 90 -1.39 21.46 2.46
CA GLU A 90 -2.24 20.44 1.81
C GLU A 90 -1.45 19.16 1.43
N LEU A 91 -0.52 18.72 2.29
CA LEU A 91 0.33 17.55 2.07
C LEU A 91 -0.14 16.40 2.96
N PHE A 92 -0.02 15.17 2.46
CA PHE A 92 -0.34 13.98 3.26
C PHE A 92 0.70 13.72 4.36
N ASP A 93 0.22 13.46 5.59
CA ASP A 93 1.05 12.98 6.69
C ASP A 93 1.30 11.46 6.56
N VAL A 94 2.25 11.11 5.68
CA VAL A 94 2.66 9.72 5.43
C VAL A 94 3.31 9.09 6.67
N GLU A 95 3.95 9.89 7.51
CA GLU A 95 4.63 9.39 8.72
C GLU A 95 3.61 8.93 9.77
N ALA A 96 2.51 9.67 9.94
CA ALA A 96 1.42 9.24 10.82
C ALA A 96 0.79 7.90 10.38
N LEU A 97 0.76 7.60 9.08
CA LEU A 97 0.30 6.30 8.59
C LEU A 97 1.35 5.19 8.84
N ALA A 98 2.63 5.48 8.64
CA ALA A 98 3.71 4.51 8.81
C ALA A 98 4.03 4.22 10.29
N ARG A 99 3.74 5.18 11.18
CA ARG A 99 3.96 5.10 12.62
C ARG A 99 2.74 5.67 13.36
N PRO A 100 1.60 4.97 13.30
CA PRO A 100 0.42 5.43 14.00
C PRO A 100 0.68 5.41 15.51
N ASP A 101 0.27 6.46 16.22
CA ASP A 101 0.27 6.47 17.67
C ASP A 101 -0.86 5.55 18.15
N VAL A 102 -0.53 4.26 18.25
CA VAL A 102 -1.45 3.18 18.65
C VAL A 102 -1.63 3.18 20.16
N VAL A 103 -2.09 4.30 20.72
CA VAL A 103 -2.76 4.30 22.02
C VAL A 103 -4.16 3.76 21.77
N PHE A 104 -4.30 2.44 21.78
CA PHE A 104 -5.60 1.79 21.77
C PHE A 104 -6.37 2.24 23.02
N LEU A 105 -7.54 2.83 22.83
CA LEU A 105 -8.53 3.03 23.90
C LEU A 105 -8.97 1.69 24.50
#